data_AF-A0A8J1KPZ9-F1
#
_entry.id   AF-A0A8J1KPZ9-F1
#
_cell.length_a   1.000
_cell.length_b   1.000
_cell.length_c   1.000
_cell.angle_alpha   90.00
_cell.angle_beta   90.00
_cell.angle_gamma   90.00
#
_symmetry.space_group_name_H-M   'P 1'
#
loop_
_entity.id
_entity.type
_entity.pdbx_description
1 polymer ?
#
loop_
_entity_poly.entity_id
_entity_poly.type
_entity_poly.pdbx_seq_one_letter_code
_entity_poly.pdbx_strand_id
1 'polypeptide(L)'
;MAARMGCLLRQRLWKETLTVRRSLRVGAPCASAAGPPHFTDPEVQSLLKKMTGLNLEKVFQPVKQQLKPPTYKLLTEEQYQQTVQKVSLTAEKCLEMPPVLSERKPIESVLSEDKILCDVETAKYVFTDITYSTPHRERFIVVREPNGVLRKATWEERDRMIQVYFPREGRKLATPLVFQPENMQVLFKEDRHEELLNRCLVQFDPDSAEYIRVHHQTYEDVDLHGKYDLLRSTRHCGGMAWYLCCRKKIDGFLIDMIQRDLLDDAVSLVRLYHMLHPDSVCARESQGADGVELIKIYVKMEAQKPGYIELALQAYQESLSGAASS
;
A
#
# COMPACT_ATOMS: atom_id res chain seq x y z
N MET A 1 -48.15 1.49 -33.23
CA MET A 1 -47.94 0.23 -32.49
C MET A 1 -46.67 0.36 -31.67
N ALA A 2 -46.82 0.35 -30.36
CA ALA A 2 -45.73 0.44 -29.40
C ALA A 2 -45.08 -0.93 -29.20
N ALA A 3 -43.76 -0.98 -29.25
CA ALA A 3 -42.91 -2.01 -28.68
C ALA A 3 -41.47 -1.48 -28.72
N ARG A 4 -40.60 -1.61 -27.74
CA ARG A 4 -40.64 -1.95 -26.32
C ARG A 4 -39.20 -1.67 -25.84
N MET A 5 -39.04 -1.10 -24.66
CA MET A 5 -37.73 -0.82 -24.07
C MET A 5 -36.86 -2.06 -23.88
N GLY A 6 -35.54 -1.87 -23.91
CA GLY A 6 -34.55 -2.85 -23.50
C GLY A 6 -33.26 -2.18 -23.03
N CYS A 7 -33.26 -1.69 -21.79
CA CYS A 7 -32.10 -1.15 -21.09
C CYS A 7 -31.24 -2.31 -20.57
N LEU A 8 -29.99 -2.44 -21.03
CA LEU A 8 -29.03 -3.44 -20.53
C LEU A 8 -28.07 -2.82 -19.52
N LEU A 9 -28.55 -2.65 -18.28
CA LEU A 9 -27.71 -2.52 -17.09
C LEU A 9 -27.22 -3.92 -16.71
N ARG A 10 -25.96 -4.24 -17.01
CA ARG A 10 -25.27 -5.40 -16.40
C ARG A 10 -24.89 -5.06 -14.96
N GLN A 11 -25.85 -5.19 -14.05
CA GLN A 11 -25.55 -5.44 -12.64
C GLN A 11 -25.25 -6.94 -12.50
N ARG A 12 -24.00 -7.29 -12.18
CA ARG A 12 -23.68 -8.64 -11.69
C ARG A 12 -23.72 -8.62 -10.17
N LEU A 13 -24.65 -9.43 -9.69
CA LEU A 13 -24.91 -9.80 -8.32
C LEU A 13 -23.66 -10.39 -7.66
N TRP A 14 -23.27 -9.85 -6.51
CA TRP A 14 -22.56 -10.57 -5.47
C TRP A 14 -23.52 -10.68 -4.28
N LYS A 15 -24.08 -11.87 -4.11
CA LYS A 15 -24.69 -12.34 -2.85
C LYS A 15 -24.03 -13.66 -2.56
N GLU A 16 -23.07 -13.65 -1.64
CA GLU A 16 -22.73 -14.84 -0.87
C GLU A 16 -22.88 -14.50 0.61
N THR A 17 -23.90 -15.10 1.18
CA THR A 17 -24.17 -15.24 2.60
C THR A 17 -23.12 -16.14 3.24
N LEU A 18 -22.35 -15.62 4.19
CA LEU A 18 -21.64 -16.42 5.18
C LEU A 18 -22.19 -16.10 6.57
N THR A 19 -23.10 -16.95 7.02
CA THR A 19 -23.63 -16.99 8.38
C THR A 19 -22.60 -17.67 9.28
N VAL A 20 -21.69 -16.90 9.88
CA VAL A 20 -20.84 -17.39 10.98
C VAL A 20 -21.55 -17.07 12.29
N ARG A 21 -22.05 -18.11 12.97
CA ARG A 21 -22.56 -18.04 14.35
C ARG A 21 -21.43 -17.60 15.28
N ARG A 22 -21.40 -16.32 15.66
CA ARG A 22 -20.64 -15.82 16.82
C ARG A 22 -21.46 -15.99 18.08
N SER A 23 -21.01 -16.89 18.94
CA SER A 23 -21.39 -16.93 20.36
C SER A 23 -20.99 -15.61 21.01
N LEU A 24 -21.97 -14.87 21.53
CA LEU A 24 -21.77 -13.71 22.38
C LEU A 24 -21.07 -14.12 23.69
N ARG A 25 -19.87 -13.56 23.92
CA ARG A 25 -19.36 -13.35 25.29
C ARG A 25 -19.27 -11.85 25.51
N VAL A 26 -20.11 -11.37 26.42
CA VAL A 26 -20.01 -10.05 27.02
C VAL A 26 -18.81 -10.07 27.98
N GLY A 27 -17.89 -9.12 27.84
CA GLY A 27 -16.77 -8.98 28.77
C GLY A 27 -15.70 -7.97 28.36
N ALA A 28 -15.77 -6.80 28.99
CA ALA A 28 -14.69 -5.86 29.35
C ALA A 28 -14.02 -4.99 28.26
N PRO A 29 -13.61 -3.75 28.61
CA PRO A 29 -12.92 -2.84 27.70
C PRO A 29 -11.52 -3.36 27.41
N CYS A 30 -11.14 -3.44 26.13
CA CYS A 30 -9.80 -3.80 25.70
C CYS A 30 -8.80 -2.75 26.18
N ALA A 31 -8.15 -3.03 27.31
CA ALA A 31 -6.82 -2.55 27.55
C ALA A 31 -5.90 -3.11 26.45
N SER A 32 -5.08 -2.25 25.88
CA SER A 32 -4.09 -2.50 24.82
C SER A 32 -3.34 -3.83 25.00
N ALA A 33 -3.47 -4.72 24.02
CA ALA A 33 -2.57 -5.86 23.89
C ALA A 33 -1.17 -5.32 23.56
N ALA A 34 -0.23 -5.48 24.48
CA ALA A 34 1.14 -4.98 24.40
C ALA A 34 1.97 -5.78 23.39
N GLY A 35 1.72 -5.56 22.09
CA GLY A 35 2.59 -5.93 20.98
C GLY A 35 2.96 -4.69 20.16
N PRO A 36 3.99 -4.76 19.29
CA PRO A 36 4.30 -3.66 18.38
C PRO A 36 3.07 -3.38 17.50
N PRO A 37 2.77 -2.11 17.17
CA PRO A 37 1.63 -1.79 16.33
C PRO A 37 1.79 -2.43 14.95
N HIS A 38 0.70 -2.94 14.40
CA HIS A 38 0.66 -3.52 13.07
C HIS A 38 0.08 -2.52 12.08
N PHE A 39 0.50 -2.62 10.81
CA PHE A 39 -0.02 -1.76 9.75
C PHE A 39 -1.55 -1.83 9.62
N THR A 40 -2.15 -2.99 9.94
CA THR A 40 -3.60 -3.23 9.84
C THR A 40 -4.41 -2.69 11.01
N ASP A 41 -3.77 -2.15 12.05
CA ASP A 41 -4.49 -1.67 13.24
C ASP A 41 -5.36 -0.45 12.90
N PRO A 42 -6.58 -0.35 13.45
CA PRO A 42 -7.53 0.69 13.07
C PRO A 42 -7.02 2.10 13.41
N GLU A 43 -6.28 2.24 14.52
CA GLU A 43 -5.68 3.51 14.93
C GLU A 43 -4.60 3.95 13.93
N VAL A 44 -3.68 3.05 13.58
CA VAL A 44 -2.63 3.29 12.57
C VAL A 44 -3.27 3.65 11.22
N GLN A 45 -4.25 2.87 10.77
CA GLN A 45 -4.99 3.13 9.53
C GLN A 45 -5.69 4.49 9.53
N SER A 46 -6.23 4.92 10.67
CA SER A 46 -6.87 6.25 10.78
C SER A 46 -5.86 7.39 10.61
N LEU A 47 -4.68 7.27 11.21
CA LEU A 47 -3.59 8.25 11.09
C LEU A 47 -3.07 8.30 9.65
N LEU A 48 -2.82 7.13 9.06
CA LEU A 48 -2.33 7.04 7.68
C LEU A 48 -3.35 7.58 6.66
N LYS A 49 -4.65 7.32 6.86
CA LYS A 49 -5.71 7.90 6.03
C LYS A 49 -5.75 9.41 6.13
N LYS A 50 -5.60 9.97 7.34
CA LYS A 50 -5.55 11.41 7.56
C LYS A 50 -4.38 12.03 6.78
N MET A 51 -3.17 11.49 6.95
CA MET A 51 -1.96 11.96 6.27
C MET A 51 -2.00 11.83 4.75
N THR A 52 -2.66 10.80 4.22
CA THR A 52 -2.80 10.58 2.77
C THR A 52 -3.59 11.72 2.12
N GLY A 53 -4.58 12.26 2.84
CA GLY A 53 -5.53 13.23 2.33
C GLY A 53 -6.39 12.68 1.19
N LEU A 54 -7.40 13.44 0.80
CA LEU A 54 -8.31 13.08 -0.29
C LEU A 54 -8.41 14.23 -1.27
N ASN A 55 -7.69 14.12 -2.39
CA ASN A 55 -7.82 15.02 -3.53
C ASN A 55 -8.56 14.30 -4.67
N LEU A 56 -9.81 14.70 -4.93
CA LEU A 56 -10.66 14.07 -5.95
C LEU A 56 -10.10 14.20 -7.36
N GLU A 57 -9.48 15.33 -7.68
CA GLU A 57 -8.94 15.59 -9.02
C GLU A 57 -7.75 14.67 -9.32
N LYS A 58 -6.92 14.41 -8.30
CA LYS A 58 -5.79 13.50 -8.40
C LYS A 58 -6.23 12.04 -8.45
N VAL A 59 -7.16 11.64 -7.59
CA VAL A 59 -7.68 10.26 -7.54
C VAL A 59 -8.36 9.87 -8.84
N PHE A 60 -9.12 10.79 -9.46
CA PHE A 60 -9.82 10.56 -10.72
C PHE A 60 -9.15 11.24 -11.91
N GLN A 61 -7.81 11.22 -11.95
CA GLN A 61 -7.07 11.75 -13.07
C GLN A 61 -7.46 11.03 -14.38
N PRO A 62 -7.62 11.75 -15.51
CA PRO A 62 -7.96 11.14 -16.79
C PRO A 62 -6.87 10.17 -17.25
N VAL A 63 -7.22 8.88 -17.32
CA VAL A 63 -6.32 7.83 -17.80
C VAL A 63 -6.39 7.73 -19.33
N LYS A 64 -5.25 7.45 -19.97
CA LYS A 64 -5.17 7.16 -21.40
C LYS A 64 -5.89 5.84 -21.72
N GLN A 65 -7.15 5.95 -22.12
CA GLN A 65 -8.01 4.81 -22.49
C GLN A 65 -8.91 5.17 -23.67
N GLN A 66 -9.60 4.18 -24.25
CA GLN A 66 -10.59 4.45 -25.30
C GLN A 66 -11.72 5.32 -24.73
N LEU A 67 -11.85 6.54 -25.28
CA LEU A 67 -12.80 7.52 -24.79
C LEU A 67 -14.21 7.19 -25.27
N LYS A 68 -15.18 7.40 -24.38
CA LYS A 68 -16.61 7.34 -24.67
C LYS A 68 -17.18 8.75 -24.56
N PRO A 69 -18.23 9.10 -25.32
CA PRO A 69 -18.85 10.41 -25.22
C PRO A 69 -19.35 10.65 -23.78
N PRO A 70 -19.10 11.82 -23.18
CA PRO A 70 -19.55 12.14 -21.83
C PRO A 70 -21.08 12.22 -21.77
N THR A 71 -21.64 11.86 -20.61
CA THR A 71 -23.08 11.97 -20.36
C THR A 71 -23.36 13.15 -19.43
N TYR A 72 -24.10 14.14 -19.93
CA TYR A 72 -24.52 15.30 -19.14
C TYR A 72 -25.84 15.02 -18.43
N LYS A 73 -25.96 15.49 -17.19
CA LYS A 73 -27.17 15.40 -16.37
C LYS A 73 -27.38 16.74 -15.68
N LEU A 74 -28.63 17.20 -15.66
CA LEU A 74 -29.04 18.37 -14.87
C LEU A 74 -29.37 17.89 -13.46
N LEU A 75 -28.72 18.47 -12.45
CA LEU A 75 -28.88 18.08 -11.05
C LEU A 75 -29.40 19.27 -10.25
N THR A 76 -30.25 19.00 -9.25
CA THR A 76 -30.53 19.96 -8.18
C THR A 76 -29.36 20.00 -7.19
N GLU A 77 -29.27 21.04 -6.36
CA GLU A 77 -28.20 21.18 -5.37
C GLU A 77 -28.10 19.97 -4.42
N GLU A 78 -29.24 19.47 -3.94
CA GLU A 78 -29.29 18.27 -3.09
C GLU A 78 -28.74 17.03 -3.81
N GLN A 79 -29.07 16.85 -5.10
CA GLN A 79 -28.57 15.74 -5.90
C GLN A 79 -27.07 15.87 -6.19
N TYR A 80 -26.58 17.10 -6.36
CA TYR A 80 -25.16 17.38 -6.52
C TYR A 80 -24.39 16.99 -5.26
N GLN A 81 -24.82 17.42 -4.08
CA GLN A 81 -24.19 17.07 -2.81
C GLN A 81 -24.17 15.56 -2.55
N GLN A 82 -25.28 14.86 -2.82
CA GLN A 82 -25.32 13.40 -2.74
C GLN A 82 -24.36 12.72 -3.73
N THR A 83 -24.16 13.32 -4.90
CA THR A 83 -23.20 12.82 -5.90
C THR A 83 -21.77 13.02 -5.41
N VAL A 84 -21.44 14.19 -4.86
CA VAL A 84 -20.14 14.48 -4.25
C VAL A 84 -19.82 13.48 -3.13
N GLN A 85 -20.79 13.19 -2.25
CA GLN A 85 -20.62 12.17 -1.19
C GLN A 85 -20.41 10.75 -1.75
N LYS A 86 -21.11 10.38 -2.82
CA LYS A 86 -20.88 9.07 -3.47
C LYS A 86 -19.49 9.00 -4.11
N VAL A 87 -19.03 10.11 -4.68
CA VAL A 87 -17.70 10.23 -5.27
C VAL A 87 -16.62 10.14 -4.19
N SER A 88 -16.79 10.80 -3.04
CA SER A 88 -15.84 10.70 -1.92
C SER A 88 -15.76 9.29 -1.37
N LEU A 89 -16.90 8.61 -1.15
CA LEU A 89 -16.92 7.20 -0.73
C LEU A 89 -16.27 6.26 -1.76
N THR A 90 -16.38 6.58 -3.04
CA THR A 90 -15.72 5.81 -4.11
C THR A 90 -14.21 6.07 -4.09
N ALA A 91 -13.79 7.32 -3.90
CA ALA A 91 -12.38 7.70 -3.78
C ALA A 91 -11.73 7.02 -2.57
N GLU A 92 -12.39 6.96 -1.42
CA GLU A 92 -11.91 6.26 -0.23
C GLU A 92 -11.66 4.77 -0.49
N LYS A 93 -12.53 4.12 -1.27
CA LYS A 93 -12.34 2.72 -1.70
C LYS A 93 -11.15 2.57 -2.65
N CYS A 94 -10.96 3.52 -3.57
CA CYS A 94 -9.80 3.52 -4.46
C CYS A 94 -8.48 3.75 -3.71
N LEU A 95 -8.53 4.49 -2.60
CA LEU A 95 -7.39 4.80 -1.73
C LEU A 95 -7.12 3.73 -0.66
N GLU A 96 -7.81 2.60 -0.70
CA GLU A 96 -7.54 1.49 0.21
C GLU A 96 -6.09 1.02 0.05
N MET A 97 -5.33 1.09 1.14
CA MET A 97 -3.89 0.84 1.13
C MET A 97 -3.62 -0.67 1.07
N PRO A 98 -2.66 -1.12 0.25
CA PRO A 98 -2.26 -2.51 0.22
C PRO A 98 -1.64 -2.90 1.58
N PRO A 99 -1.89 -4.13 2.08
CA PRO A 99 -1.28 -4.58 3.32
C PRO A 99 0.23 -4.70 3.17
N VAL A 100 0.97 -4.20 4.16
CA VAL A 100 2.43 -4.35 4.24
C VAL A 100 2.75 -5.66 4.93
N LEU A 101 3.36 -6.60 4.20
CA LEU A 101 3.77 -7.91 4.70
C LEU A 101 5.30 -8.02 4.72
N SER A 102 5.81 -8.88 5.60
CA SER A 102 7.22 -9.25 5.58
C SER A 102 7.53 -10.23 4.44
N GLU A 103 8.80 -10.32 4.08
CA GLU A 103 9.26 -11.22 3.04
C GLU A 103 8.95 -12.68 3.40
N ARG A 104 8.36 -13.41 2.45
CA ARG A 104 8.06 -14.82 2.59
C ARG A 104 9.34 -15.66 2.61
N LYS A 105 9.38 -16.67 3.50
CA LYS A 105 10.50 -17.63 3.57
C LYS A 105 10.50 -18.57 2.34
N PRO A 106 11.66 -18.96 1.81
CA PRO A 106 11.75 -19.92 0.72
C PRO A 106 11.17 -21.28 1.14
N ILE A 107 10.54 -21.97 0.18
CA ILE A 107 9.98 -23.31 0.40
C ILE A 107 11.02 -24.34 -0.02
N GLU A 108 11.59 -25.03 0.96
CA GLU A 108 12.50 -26.15 0.74
C GLU A 108 11.90 -27.39 1.41
N SER A 109 10.93 -28.01 0.73
CA SER A 109 10.30 -29.24 1.22
C SER A 109 10.30 -30.30 0.14
N VAL A 110 10.99 -31.40 0.42
CA VAL A 110 11.01 -32.61 -0.39
C VAL A 110 9.88 -33.54 0.08
N LEU A 111 9.14 -34.11 -0.86
CA LEU A 111 8.02 -35.02 -0.60
C LEU A 111 8.46 -36.47 -0.73
N SER A 112 9.19 -36.81 -1.80
CA SER A 112 9.71 -38.15 -2.04
C SER A 112 11.00 -38.12 -2.86
N GLU A 113 11.80 -39.17 -2.75
CA GLU A 113 13.06 -39.36 -3.49
C GLU A 113 13.10 -40.75 -4.10
N ASP A 114 13.00 -40.85 -5.42
CA ASP A 114 13.05 -42.13 -6.13
C ASP A 114 14.30 -42.19 -7.01
N LYS A 115 15.38 -42.73 -6.46
CA LYS A 115 16.70 -42.81 -7.14
C LYS A 115 16.67 -43.63 -8.43
N ILE A 116 15.68 -44.51 -8.61
CA ILE A 116 15.50 -45.33 -9.82
C ILE A 116 15.19 -44.45 -11.05
N LEU A 117 14.58 -43.29 -10.82
CA LEU A 117 14.19 -42.36 -11.88
C LEU A 117 15.25 -41.28 -12.12
N CYS A 118 16.42 -41.39 -11.50
CA CYS A 118 17.57 -40.52 -11.76
C CYS A 118 18.09 -40.73 -13.19
N ASP A 119 18.34 -39.64 -13.90
CA ASP A 119 18.91 -39.60 -15.25
C ASP A 119 18.06 -40.27 -16.36
N VAL A 120 16.80 -40.59 -16.07
CA VAL A 120 15.84 -41.09 -17.08
C VAL A 120 15.33 -39.93 -17.96
N GLU A 121 15.14 -38.76 -17.35
CA GLU A 121 14.59 -37.57 -18.00
C GLU A 121 15.59 -36.41 -17.93
N THR A 122 15.62 -35.56 -18.96
CA THR A 122 16.53 -34.41 -19.05
C THR A 122 15.93 -33.11 -18.50
N ALA A 123 14.60 -33.01 -18.45
CA ALA A 123 13.89 -31.81 -18.03
C ALA A 123 13.08 -32.07 -16.76
N LYS A 124 12.84 -31.00 -15.99
CA LYS A 124 11.95 -31.05 -14.82
C LYS A 124 10.48 -30.98 -15.25
N TYR A 125 9.62 -31.73 -14.56
CA TYR A 125 8.17 -31.66 -14.75
C TYR A 125 7.53 -30.89 -13.61
N VAL A 126 6.57 -30.04 -13.95
CA VAL A 126 5.84 -29.22 -12.97
C VAL A 126 4.38 -29.60 -12.99
N PHE A 127 3.92 -30.25 -11.93
CA PHE A 127 2.53 -30.65 -11.77
C PHE A 127 1.81 -29.61 -10.92
N THR A 128 0.68 -29.11 -11.42
CA THR A 128 -0.12 -28.07 -10.78
C THR A 128 -1.55 -28.56 -10.62
N ASP A 129 -2.06 -28.53 -9.39
CA ASP A 129 -3.49 -28.74 -9.15
C ASP A 129 -4.28 -27.53 -9.68
N ILE A 130 -5.24 -27.76 -10.57
CA ILE A 130 -6.08 -26.73 -11.22
C ILE A 130 -7.50 -26.65 -10.65
N THR A 131 -7.76 -27.25 -9.49
CA THR A 131 -9.08 -27.21 -8.83
C THR A 131 -9.52 -25.77 -8.54
N TYR A 132 -10.72 -25.38 -8.96
CA TYR A 132 -11.19 -23.99 -8.88
C TYR A 132 -11.49 -23.51 -7.46
N SER A 133 -12.02 -24.39 -6.59
CA SER A 133 -12.41 -24.04 -5.21
C SER A 133 -11.24 -23.77 -4.27
N THR A 134 -10.03 -24.17 -4.65
CA THR A 134 -8.84 -24.09 -3.78
C THR A 134 -8.17 -22.71 -3.91
N PRO A 135 -7.89 -22.00 -2.80
CA PRO A 135 -7.23 -20.71 -2.85
C PRO A 135 -5.77 -20.83 -3.32
N HIS A 136 -5.27 -19.78 -3.96
CA HIS A 136 -3.94 -19.77 -4.57
C HIS A 136 -2.79 -19.96 -3.58
N ARG A 137 -2.98 -19.70 -2.28
CA ARG A 137 -1.94 -19.94 -1.25
C ARG A 137 -1.87 -21.41 -0.78
N GLU A 138 -2.96 -22.16 -0.87
CA GLU A 138 -3.03 -23.55 -0.39
C GLU A 138 -2.89 -24.57 -1.53
N ARG A 139 -2.99 -24.12 -2.78
CA ARG A 139 -2.84 -24.95 -4.00
C ARG A 139 -1.54 -25.77 -4.01
N PHE A 140 -1.64 -27.04 -4.38
CA PHE A 140 -0.48 -27.92 -4.51
C PHE A 140 0.20 -27.74 -5.87
N ILE A 141 1.50 -27.42 -5.82
CA ILE A 141 2.37 -27.35 -6.99
C ILE A 141 3.66 -28.09 -6.65
N VAL A 142 3.94 -29.14 -7.41
CA VAL A 142 5.08 -30.02 -7.18
C VAL A 142 5.95 -30.10 -8.42
N VAL A 143 7.25 -30.23 -8.20
CA VAL A 143 8.26 -30.29 -9.25
C VAL A 143 8.98 -31.62 -9.13
N ARG A 144 9.00 -32.38 -10.22
CA ARG A 144 9.81 -33.58 -10.36
C ARG A 144 11.11 -33.20 -11.05
N GLU A 145 12.20 -33.35 -10.33
CA GLU A 145 13.55 -33.09 -10.85
C GLU A 145 14.12 -34.33 -11.57
N PRO A 146 15.05 -34.13 -12.52
CA PRO A 146 15.73 -35.23 -13.22
C PRO A 146 16.51 -36.14 -12.26
N ASN A 147 16.85 -35.66 -11.06
CA ASN A 147 17.50 -36.44 -9.99
C ASN A 147 16.56 -37.47 -9.33
N GLY A 148 15.29 -37.56 -9.75
CA GLY A 148 14.28 -38.44 -9.14
C GLY A 148 13.63 -37.87 -7.87
N VAL A 149 13.91 -36.61 -7.53
CA VAL A 149 13.36 -35.92 -6.35
C VAL A 149 12.01 -35.26 -6.70
N LEU A 150 10.98 -35.53 -5.90
CA LEU A 150 9.71 -34.81 -5.93
C LEU A 150 9.71 -33.78 -4.79
N ARG A 151 9.77 -32.49 -5.14
CA ARG A 151 9.73 -31.39 -4.18
C ARG A 151 8.54 -30.46 -4.43
N LYS A 152 8.24 -29.60 -3.46
CA LYS A 152 7.33 -28.47 -3.72
C LYS A 152 8.01 -27.44 -4.64
N ALA A 153 7.20 -26.77 -5.44
CA ALA A 153 7.68 -25.67 -6.28
C ALA A 153 8.19 -24.52 -5.44
N THR A 154 9.21 -23.81 -5.94
CA THR A 154 9.62 -22.54 -5.35
C THR A 154 8.53 -21.49 -5.51
N TRP A 155 8.60 -20.39 -4.76
CA TRP A 155 7.63 -19.31 -4.86
C TRP A 155 7.56 -18.69 -6.27
N GLU A 156 8.70 -18.53 -6.94
CA GLU A 156 8.76 -18.01 -8.31
C GLU A 156 8.12 -18.98 -9.32
N GLU A 157 8.41 -20.28 -9.19
CA GLU A 157 7.80 -21.33 -10.00
C GLU A 157 6.28 -21.34 -9.78
N ARG A 158 5.85 -21.21 -8.52
CA ARG A 158 4.43 -21.17 -8.12
C ARG A 158 3.72 -19.98 -8.75
N ASP A 159 4.23 -18.77 -8.54
CA ASP A 159 3.64 -17.53 -9.05
C ASP A 159 3.51 -17.57 -10.58
N ARG A 160 4.53 -18.10 -11.26
CA ARG A 160 4.53 -18.30 -12.71
C ARG A 160 3.48 -19.31 -13.14
N MET A 161 3.40 -20.47 -12.50
CA MET A 161 2.40 -21.51 -12.84
C MET A 161 0.98 -21.04 -12.59
N ILE A 162 0.75 -20.33 -11.49
CA ILE A 162 -0.57 -19.74 -11.20
C ILE A 162 -0.96 -18.78 -12.33
N GLN A 163 -0.05 -17.93 -12.82
CA GLN A 163 -0.37 -17.03 -13.92
C GLN A 163 -0.61 -17.76 -15.26
N VAL A 164 0.01 -18.93 -15.49
CA VAL A 164 -0.24 -19.76 -16.69
C VAL A 164 -1.66 -20.31 -16.69
N TYR A 165 -2.09 -20.92 -15.58
CA TYR A 165 -3.39 -21.59 -15.50
C TYR A 165 -4.53 -20.64 -15.12
N PHE A 166 -4.24 -19.58 -14.35
CA PHE A 166 -5.17 -18.58 -13.85
C PHE A 166 -4.66 -17.18 -14.21
N PRO A 167 -4.77 -16.76 -15.49
CA PRO A 167 -4.22 -15.49 -15.94
C PRO A 167 -4.94 -14.30 -15.28
N ARG A 168 -4.18 -13.49 -14.54
CA ARG A 168 -4.63 -12.20 -14.01
C ARG A 168 -4.28 -11.08 -14.99
N GLU A 169 -5.22 -10.16 -15.22
CA GLU A 169 -5.01 -8.99 -16.07
C GLU A 169 -3.82 -8.14 -15.57
N GLY A 170 -2.94 -7.77 -16.51
CA GLY A 170 -1.76 -6.95 -16.25
C GLY A 170 -0.53 -7.68 -15.69
N ARG A 171 -0.67 -8.89 -15.14
CA ARG A 171 0.46 -9.71 -14.67
C ARG A 171 1.11 -10.44 -15.85
N LYS A 172 2.42 -10.30 -16.01
CA LYS A 172 3.20 -11.01 -17.05
C LYS A 172 3.88 -12.25 -16.47
N LEU A 173 4.07 -13.27 -17.30
CA LEU A 173 4.77 -14.52 -16.93
C LEU A 173 6.25 -14.29 -16.63
N ALA A 174 6.92 -13.52 -17.48
CA ALA A 174 8.28 -13.08 -17.27
C ALA A 174 8.28 -11.72 -16.59
N THR A 175 9.22 -11.52 -15.68
CA THR A 175 9.40 -10.27 -14.97
C THR A 175 9.70 -9.14 -15.97
N PRO A 176 8.91 -8.04 -15.97
CA PRO A 176 9.17 -6.92 -16.86
C PRO A 176 10.53 -6.27 -16.60
N LEU A 177 11.24 -5.90 -17.68
CA LEU A 177 12.54 -5.23 -17.61
C LEU A 177 12.49 -3.87 -16.87
N VAL A 178 11.31 -3.29 -16.75
CA VAL A 178 11.07 -2.02 -16.03
C VAL A 178 11.51 -2.09 -14.56
N PHE A 179 11.52 -3.28 -13.95
CA PHE A 179 11.93 -3.48 -12.55
C PHE A 179 13.43 -3.73 -12.36
N GLN A 180 14.21 -3.67 -13.44
CA GLN A 180 15.68 -3.65 -13.36
C GLN A 180 16.15 -2.29 -12.87
N PRO A 181 17.19 -2.24 -12.01
CA PRO A 181 17.61 -1.01 -11.34
C PRO A 181 17.97 0.12 -12.32
N GLU A 182 18.54 -0.21 -13.48
CA GLU A 182 18.91 0.76 -14.52
C GLU A 182 17.66 1.44 -15.11
N ASN A 183 16.61 0.66 -15.37
CA ASN A 183 15.38 1.16 -15.97
C ASN A 183 14.49 1.91 -14.97
N MET A 184 14.56 1.54 -13.68
CA MET A 184 13.84 2.27 -12.64
C MET A 184 14.39 3.69 -12.45
N GLN A 185 15.71 3.88 -12.53
CA GLN A 185 16.31 5.21 -12.46
C GLN A 185 15.79 6.15 -13.56
N VAL A 186 15.49 5.61 -14.76
CA VAL A 186 14.88 6.39 -15.84
C VAL A 186 13.49 6.88 -15.43
N LEU A 187 12.67 6.02 -14.83
CA LEU A 187 11.33 6.38 -14.35
C LEU A 187 11.36 7.39 -13.20
N PHE A 188 12.35 7.28 -12.31
CA PHE A 188 12.54 8.22 -11.20
C PHE A 188 12.88 9.62 -11.69
N LYS A 189 13.69 9.74 -12.75
CA LYS A 189 14.00 11.04 -13.38
C LYS A 189 12.77 11.71 -14.02
N GLU A 190 11.77 10.92 -14.41
CA GLU A 190 10.54 11.41 -15.03
C GLU A 190 9.39 11.58 -14.02
N ASP A 191 9.64 11.42 -12.73
CA ASP A 191 8.64 11.55 -11.67
C ASP A 191 7.46 10.56 -11.76
N ARG A 192 7.71 9.39 -12.37
CA ARG A 192 6.72 8.33 -12.59
C ARG A 192 6.72 7.26 -11.50
N HIS A 193 6.93 7.66 -10.23
CA HIS A 193 6.96 6.75 -9.07
C HIS A 193 5.62 6.04 -8.87
N GLU A 194 4.50 6.76 -9.02
CA GLU A 194 3.17 6.16 -8.85
C GLU A 194 2.89 5.07 -9.90
N GLU A 195 3.27 5.29 -11.16
CA GLU A 195 3.13 4.29 -12.22
C GLU A 195 3.92 3.02 -11.91
N LEU A 196 5.14 3.16 -11.40
CA LEU A 196 5.99 2.03 -11.04
C LEU A 196 5.36 1.21 -9.91
N LEU A 197 4.90 1.86 -8.84
CA LEU A 197 4.25 1.19 -7.70
C LEU A 197 2.94 0.52 -8.12
N ASN A 198 2.15 1.17 -8.99
CA ASN A 198 0.93 0.61 -9.55
C ASN A 198 1.21 -0.64 -10.41
N ARG A 199 2.27 -0.65 -11.20
CA ARG A 199 2.71 -1.84 -11.95
C ARG A 199 3.22 -2.95 -11.02
N CYS A 200 3.93 -2.59 -9.96
CA CYS A 200 4.44 -3.53 -8.97
C CYS A 200 3.30 -4.30 -8.27
N LEU A 201 2.24 -3.60 -7.85
CA LEU A 201 1.04 -4.19 -7.23
C LEU A 201 0.32 -5.24 -8.10
N VAL A 202 0.39 -5.08 -9.42
CA VAL A 202 -0.25 -6.01 -10.37
C VAL A 202 0.68 -7.18 -10.70
N GLN A 203 1.98 -6.93 -10.81
CA GLN A 203 2.97 -7.91 -11.24
C GLN A 203 3.34 -8.90 -10.13
N PHE A 204 3.53 -8.42 -8.90
CA PHE A 204 4.06 -9.20 -7.80
C PHE A 204 3.06 -9.30 -6.65
N ASP A 205 3.22 -10.35 -5.84
CA ASP A 205 2.48 -10.52 -4.60
C ASP A 205 3.15 -9.72 -3.47
N PRO A 206 2.39 -9.20 -2.48
CA PRO A 206 2.89 -8.23 -1.49
C PRO A 206 3.96 -8.78 -0.53
N ASP A 207 4.09 -10.10 -0.43
CA ASP A 207 5.09 -10.81 0.38
C ASP A 207 6.32 -11.25 -0.43
N SER A 208 6.37 -10.93 -1.73
CA SER A 208 7.50 -11.25 -2.60
C SER A 208 8.70 -10.34 -2.32
N ALA A 209 9.91 -10.89 -2.39
CA ALA A 209 11.16 -10.14 -2.24
C ALA A 209 11.27 -8.98 -3.25
N GLU A 210 10.90 -9.24 -4.51
CA GLU A 210 10.93 -8.24 -5.58
C GLU A 210 9.94 -7.09 -5.33
N TYR A 211 8.77 -7.38 -4.77
CA TYR A 211 7.78 -6.37 -4.42
C TYR A 211 8.33 -5.41 -3.37
N ILE A 212 8.89 -5.99 -2.29
CA ILE A 212 9.47 -5.24 -1.18
C ILE A 212 10.68 -4.43 -1.65
N ARG A 213 11.55 -5.02 -2.48
CA ARG A 213 12.73 -4.37 -3.07
C ARG A 213 12.35 -3.12 -3.87
N VAL A 214 11.41 -3.24 -4.80
CA VAL A 214 10.97 -2.12 -5.66
C VAL A 214 10.33 -1.01 -4.82
N HIS A 215 9.49 -1.37 -3.85
CA HIS A 215 8.85 -0.38 -2.97
C HIS A 215 9.85 0.38 -2.12
N HIS A 216 10.78 -0.32 -1.46
CA HIS A 216 11.82 0.32 -0.65
C HIS A 216 12.72 1.24 -1.49
N GLN A 217 13.14 0.80 -2.67
CA GLN A 217 13.96 1.62 -3.57
C GLN A 217 13.22 2.87 -4.05
N THR A 218 11.91 2.75 -4.32
CA THR A 218 11.08 3.89 -4.71
C THR A 218 10.92 4.89 -3.55
N TYR A 219 10.69 4.41 -2.33
CA TYR A 219 10.55 5.28 -1.15
C TYR A 219 11.86 5.99 -0.80
N GLU A 220 13.00 5.31 -0.96
CA GLU A 220 14.31 5.92 -0.76
C GLU A 220 14.59 7.03 -1.79
N ASP A 221 14.24 6.81 -3.06
CA ASP A 221 14.39 7.84 -4.10
C ASP A 221 13.50 9.06 -3.84
N VAL A 222 12.25 8.83 -3.39
CA VAL A 222 11.32 9.90 -2.99
C VAL A 222 11.88 10.71 -1.82
N ASP A 223 12.44 10.04 -0.80
CA ASP A 223 13.04 10.67 0.37
C ASP A 223 14.28 11.50 0.01
N LEU A 224 15.13 10.98 -0.90
CA LEU A 224 16.34 11.67 -1.36
C LEU A 224 16.03 12.98 -2.11
N HIS A 225 14.98 12.99 -2.92
CA HIS A 225 14.59 14.16 -3.72
C HIS A 225 13.50 15.03 -3.06
N GLY A 226 12.95 14.60 -1.92
CA GLY A 226 11.86 15.31 -1.23
C GLY A 226 10.54 15.34 -2.00
N LYS A 227 10.26 14.35 -2.86
CA LYS A 227 9.11 14.33 -3.78
C LYS A 227 7.89 13.61 -3.21
N TYR A 228 7.53 13.89 -1.95
CA TYR A 228 6.45 13.17 -1.26
C TYR A 228 5.06 13.46 -1.84
N ASP A 229 4.88 14.62 -2.46
CA ASP A 229 3.62 15.04 -3.10
C ASP A 229 3.17 14.11 -4.23
N LEU A 230 4.11 13.45 -4.91
CA LEU A 230 3.79 12.47 -5.96
C LEU A 230 2.92 11.33 -5.41
N LEU A 231 3.23 10.84 -4.21
CA LEU A 231 2.52 9.74 -3.58
C LEU A 231 1.37 10.19 -2.68
N ARG A 232 1.20 11.49 -2.43
CA ARG A 232 0.08 12.04 -1.67
C ARG A 232 -1.25 11.83 -2.40
N SER A 233 -2.33 11.56 -1.67
CA SER A 233 -3.63 11.17 -2.25
C SER A 233 -3.55 9.95 -3.18
N THR A 234 -2.62 9.03 -2.89
CA THR A 234 -2.56 7.70 -3.52
C THR A 234 -2.58 6.63 -2.44
N ARG A 235 -2.98 5.41 -2.80
CA ARG A 235 -2.93 4.24 -1.91
C ARG A 235 -1.53 3.87 -1.38
N HIS A 236 -0.47 4.43 -1.97
CA HIS A 236 0.90 4.11 -1.61
C HIS A 236 1.45 5.01 -0.50
N CYS A 237 0.77 6.12 -0.20
CA CYS A 237 1.22 7.09 0.80
C CYS A 237 1.44 6.45 2.17
N GLY A 238 0.50 5.61 2.63
CA GLY A 238 0.65 4.98 3.94
C GLY A 238 1.74 3.92 3.99
N GLY A 239 1.98 3.20 2.89
CA GLY A 239 3.11 2.26 2.79
C GLY A 239 4.46 2.99 2.91
N MET A 240 4.58 4.16 2.27
CA MET A 240 5.75 5.03 2.38
C MET A 240 5.91 5.57 3.82
N ALA A 241 4.85 6.16 4.39
CA ALA A 241 4.89 6.70 5.76
C ALA A 241 5.30 5.62 6.78
N TRP A 242 4.73 4.43 6.66
CA TRP A 242 5.09 3.28 7.49
C TRP A 242 6.56 2.90 7.34
N TYR A 243 7.07 2.79 6.10
CA TYR A 243 8.47 2.51 5.83
C TYR A 243 9.43 3.53 6.46
N LEU A 244 9.13 4.82 6.29
CA LEU A 244 9.94 5.92 6.84
C LEU A 244 9.94 5.92 8.37
N CYS A 245 8.79 5.67 9.01
CA CYS A 245 8.70 5.54 10.47
C CYS A 245 9.50 4.33 10.99
N CYS A 246 9.40 3.17 10.33
CA CYS A 246 10.16 1.97 10.71
C CYS A 246 11.68 2.19 10.59
N ARG A 247 12.13 2.95 9.58
CA ARG A 247 13.55 3.26 9.33
C ARG A 247 14.07 4.48 10.10
N LYS A 248 13.22 5.18 10.86
CA LYS A 248 13.55 6.44 11.56
C LYS A 248 14.05 7.54 10.62
N LYS A 249 13.47 7.63 9.42
CA LYS A 249 13.76 8.65 8.40
C LYS A 249 12.52 9.51 8.14
N ILE A 250 12.00 10.18 9.15
CA ILE A 250 10.77 10.98 9.02
C ILE A 250 11.03 12.47 8.78
N ASP A 251 12.26 12.94 8.98
CA ASP A 251 12.64 14.36 8.89
C ASP A 251 12.22 15.02 7.58
N GLY A 252 12.55 14.41 6.43
CA GLY A 252 12.23 14.99 5.13
C GLY A 252 10.72 15.09 4.89
N PHE A 253 9.97 14.08 5.32
CA PHE A 253 8.53 14.06 5.19
C PHE A 253 7.84 15.06 6.12
N LEU A 254 8.35 15.25 7.34
CA LEU A 254 7.89 16.29 8.26
C LEU A 254 8.12 17.69 7.69
N ILE A 255 9.28 17.94 7.09
CA ILE A 255 9.60 19.23 6.47
C ILE A 255 8.61 19.53 5.33
N ASP A 256 8.33 18.57 4.45
CA ASP A 256 7.37 18.76 3.35
C ASP A 256 5.95 19.04 3.87
N MET A 257 5.51 18.38 4.94
CA MET A 257 4.21 18.67 5.56
C MET A 257 4.14 20.08 6.15
N ILE A 258 5.18 20.53 6.85
CA ILE A 258 5.22 21.86 7.47
C ILE A 258 5.24 22.96 6.40
N GLN A 259 6.02 22.78 5.32
CA GLN A 259 6.09 23.73 4.20
C GLN A 259 4.77 23.89 3.44
N ARG A 260 3.87 22.91 3.54
CA ARG A 260 2.56 22.88 2.87
C ARG A 260 1.41 23.24 3.81
N ASP A 261 1.72 23.77 4.99
CA ASP A 261 0.75 24.16 6.03
C ASP A 261 -0.08 22.99 6.59
N LEU A 262 0.44 21.76 6.55
CA LEU A 262 -0.24 20.53 7.00
C LEU A 262 0.24 20.09 8.38
N LEU A 263 0.13 20.97 9.38
CA LEU A 263 0.58 20.68 10.75
C LEU A 263 -0.15 19.49 11.38
N ASP A 264 -1.44 19.36 11.12
CA ASP A 264 -2.26 18.27 11.67
C ASP A 264 -1.78 16.88 11.22
N ASP A 265 -1.26 16.80 9.99
CA ASP A 265 -0.69 15.57 9.45
C ASP A 265 0.72 15.34 10.00
N ALA A 266 1.51 16.39 10.18
CA ALA A 266 2.83 16.30 10.80
C ALA A 266 2.73 15.79 12.25
N VAL A 267 1.75 16.26 13.01
CA VAL A 267 1.45 15.75 14.36
C VAL A 267 1.02 14.28 14.30
N SER A 268 0.22 13.90 13.31
CA SER A 268 -0.22 12.51 13.13
C SER A 268 0.95 11.58 12.80
N LEU A 269 1.93 12.06 12.03
CA LEU A 269 3.17 11.35 11.72
C LEU A 269 4.06 11.13 12.95
N VAL A 270 4.23 12.16 13.79
CA VAL A 270 4.97 12.05 15.06
C VAL A 270 4.27 11.09 16.02
N ARG A 271 2.94 11.14 16.11
CA ARG A 271 2.14 10.18 16.89
C ARG A 271 2.35 8.75 16.41
N LEU A 272 2.32 8.51 15.10
CA LEU A 272 2.61 7.20 14.51
C LEU A 272 4.04 6.72 14.86
N TYR A 273 5.01 7.63 14.84
CA TYR A 273 6.39 7.33 15.22
C TYR A 273 6.51 6.92 16.70
N HIS A 274 5.82 7.60 17.62
CA HIS A 274 5.78 7.23 19.04
C HIS A 274 5.11 5.87 19.28
N MET A 275 4.04 5.55 18.53
CA MET A 275 3.39 4.23 18.61
C MET A 275 4.35 3.11 18.20
N LEU A 276 5.16 3.33 17.16
CA LEU A 276 6.11 2.36 16.64
C LEU A 276 7.35 2.19 17.53
N HIS A 277 7.81 3.26 18.17
CA HIS A 277 9.01 3.27 19.02
C HIS A 277 8.66 3.72 20.45
N PRO A 278 7.94 2.90 21.25
CA PRO A 278 7.53 3.27 22.61
C PRO A 278 8.72 3.39 23.58
N ASP A 279 9.82 2.70 23.32
CA ASP A 279 11.03 2.73 24.15
C ASP A 279 11.86 4.00 23.97
N SER A 280 11.54 4.79 22.95
CA SER A 280 12.25 6.00 22.58
C SER A 280 12.08 7.10 23.65
N VAL A 281 13.10 7.95 23.82
CA VAL A 281 13.06 9.02 24.83
C VAL A 281 11.98 10.04 24.45
N CYS A 282 11.79 10.26 23.16
CA CYS A 282 10.74 11.11 22.62
C CYS A 282 9.34 10.64 23.01
N ALA A 283 9.06 9.34 22.92
CA ALA A 283 7.75 8.79 23.30
C ALA A 283 7.44 8.99 24.79
N ARG A 284 8.45 8.91 25.67
CA ARG A 284 8.27 9.11 27.12
C ARG A 284 8.03 10.57 27.49
N GLU A 285 8.78 11.50 26.90
CA GLU A 285 8.62 12.93 27.15
C GLU A 285 7.36 13.51 26.50
N SER A 286 6.82 12.84 25.47
CA SER A 286 5.61 13.26 24.78
C SER A 286 4.30 12.91 25.49
N GLN A 287 4.33 12.21 26.63
CA GLN A 287 3.15 11.81 27.39
C GLN A 287 2.47 13.03 28.04
N GLY A 288 1.67 13.76 27.26
CA GLY A 288 0.93 14.95 27.70
C GLY A 288 1.16 16.21 26.86
N ALA A 289 2.04 16.17 25.86
CA ALA A 289 2.24 17.27 24.92
C ALA A 289 1.30 17.14 23.71
N ASP A 290 0.70 18.23 23.28
CA ASP A 290 -0.22 18.26 22.15
C ASP A 290 0.20 19.26 21.06
N GLY A 291 -0.08 18.92 19.81
CA GLY A 291 0.15 19.79 18.66
C GLY A 291 1.62 20.06 18.36
N VAL A 292 1.98 21.33 18.23
CA VAL A 292 3.33 21.78 17.81
C VAL A 292 4.41 21.40 18.83
N GLU A 293 4.04 21.20 20.10
CA GLU A 293 4.97 20.77 21.15
C GLU A 293 5.53 19.37 20.88
N LEU A 294 4.71 18.45 20.34
CA LEU A 294 5.15 17.11 19.95
C LEU A 294 6.27 17.17 18.89
N ILE A 295 6.12 18.08 17.92
CA ILE A 295 7.12 18.27 16.87
C ILE A 295 8.40 18.85 17.48
N LYS A 296 8.29 19.83 18.40
CA LYS A 296 9.46 20.41 19.09
C LYS A 296 10.20 19.38 19.95
N ILE A 297 9.49 18.48 20.63
CA ILE A 297 10.11 17.39 21.41
C ILE A 297 10.85 16.44 20.47
N TYR A 298 10.23 16.04 19.35
CA TYR A 298 10.87 15.20 18.35
C TYR A 298 12.17 15.82 17.81
N VAL A 299 12.12 17.11 17.46
CA VAL A 299 13.28 17.86 16.94
C VAL A 299 14.46 17.86 17.91
N LYS A 300 14.19 18.04 19.21
CA LYS A 300 15.24 18.11 20.24
C LYS A 300 15.90 16.76 20.51
N MET A 301 15.14 15.67 20.42
CA MET A 301 15.58 14.38 20.93
C MET A 301 16.07 13.43 19.83
N GLU A 302 15.41 13.41 18.66
CA GLU A 302 15.59 12.30 17.69
C GLU A 302 15.74 12.72 16.23
N ALA A 303 15.52 14.00 15.90
CA ALA A 303 15.71 14.46 14.53
C ALA A 303 17.18 14.40 14.11
N GLN A 304 17.44 13.92 12.88
CA GLN A 304 18.76 13.93 12.28
C GLN A 304 19.10 15.32 11.72
N LYS A 305 18.08 16.07 11.28
CA LYS A 305 18.19 17.42 10.70
C LYS A 305 17.37 18.45 11.49
N PRO A 306 17.68 18.70 12.78
CA PRO A 306 16.85 19.57 13.63
C PRO A 306 16.76 21.00 13.09
N GLY A 307 17.88 21.59 12.64
CA GLY A 307 17.91 22.99 12.17
C GLY A 307 17.00 23.28 10.98
N TYR A 308 16.82 22.31 10.07
CA TYR A 308 15.91 22.49 8.93
C TYR A 308 14.44 22.45 9.36
N ILE A 309 14.10 21.61 10.35
CA ILE A 309 12.74 21.51 10.87
C ILE A 309 12.40 22.75 11.69
N GLU A 310 13.33 23.26 12.51
CA GLU A 310 13.12 24.49 13.27
C GLU A 310 12.91 25.70 12.36
N LEU A 311 13.72 25.82 11.29
CA LEU A 311 13.56 26.88 10.30
C LEU A 311 12.21 26.79 9.59
N ALA A 312 11.78 25.58 9.20
CA ALA A 312 10.46 25.38 8.60
C ALA A 312 9.31 25.76 9.57
N LEU A 313 9.44 25.42 10.85
CA LEU A 313 8.47 25.78 11.88
C LEU A 313 8.42 27.29 12.15
N GLN A 314 9.58 27.97 12.12
CA GLN A 314 9.64 29.42 12.25
C GLN A 314 8.97 30.12 11.07
N ALA A 315 9.30 29.72 9.84
CA ALA A 315 8.68 30.25 8.62
C ALA A 315 7.15 30.07 8.63
N TYR A 316 6.67 28.92 9.11
CA TYR A 316 5.23 28.68 9.29
C TYR A 316 4.60 29.58 10.37
N GLN A 317 5.27 29.81 11.50
CA GLN A 317 4.74 30.70 12.54
C GLN A 317 4.69 32.15 12.07
N GLU A 318 5.69 32.58 11.31
CA GLU A 318 5.74 33.90 10.69
C GLU A 318 4.61 34.07 9.66
N SER A 319 4.38 33.09 8.77
CA SER A 319 3.27 33.14 7.80
C SER A 319 1.91 33.19 8.48
N LEU A 320 1.72 32.41 9.55
CA LEU A 320 0.48 32.42 10.35
C LEU A 320 0.25 33.77 11.03
N SER A 321 1.31 34.38 11.58
CA SER A 321 1.22 35.70 12.22
C SER A 321 0.95 36.83 11.22
N GLY A 322 1.48 36.71 9.99
CA GLY A 322 1.19 37.61 8.87
C GLY A 322 -0.26 37.50 8.40
N ALA A 323 -0.78 36.28 8.27
CA ALA A 323 -2.18 36.04 7.91
C ALA A 323 -3.17 36.50 8.98
N ALA A 324 -2.79 36.46 10.27
CA ALA A 324 -3.62 36.94 11.37
C ALA A 324 -3.60 38.48 11.56
N SER A 325 -2.62 39.17 10.95
CA SER A 325 -2.46 40.62 11.01
C SER A 325 -2.95 41.35 9.75
N SER A 326 -3.45 40.61 8.75
CA SER A 326 -4.09 41.11 7.52
C SER A 326 -5.60 40.92 7.54
#